data_AF-A0A1V2QXE4-F1
#
_entry.id   AF-A0A1V2QXE4-F1
#
_cell.length_a   1.000
_cell.length_b   1.000
_cell.length_c   1.000
_cell.angle_alpha   90.00
_cell.angle_beta   90.00
_cell.angle_gamma   90.00
#
_symmetry.space_group_name_H-M   'P 1'
#
loop_
_entity.id
_entity.type
_entity.pdbx_description
1 polymer ?
#
loop_
_entity_poly.entity_id
_entity_poly.type
_entity_poly.pdbx_seq_one_letter_code
_entity_poly.pdbx_strand_id
1 'polypeptide(L)'
;MTGVENVATATVLVSADGSDWRDVSAPLHSLNVEDDDRLTDKAIVRFADTTGLLADASFEGLELRVALDESGGPTFIFEGVVTASRIVATPDHQHVELTALDFTYRMSTTPYDPAEWKAGETLTSVLTRVVGRPQYDITPFQIDPAADIVLDERRPSRPANVNEWEFVLDQAHRQGCLAFLEFDGKDTSNFYFTPLVKIVAAEPVGELHYGRGGGNLIEFCYERSAAISAPRRRAATIDPVTGVRRTSPMAATAPRPPLPPPITGRTADLDERQRTAIGALHDLAATAAATLVRPEERVSGTAALTADELVYRPIADPTSLLGFHGRGRAAGTVALRAKSRVRISGIAAWAEGDWYVRRVNHVYRRANPRNGSLPSYFTEFLTTR
;
A
#
# COMPACT_ATOMS: atom_id res chain seq x y z
N MET A 1 -23.17 31.51 -4.37
CA MET A 1 -22.88 30.12 -4.77
C MET A 1 -23.73 29.21 -3.90
N THR A 2 -24.77 28.62 -4.47
CA THR A 2 -25.58 27.57 -3.82
C THR A 2 -24.73 26.31 -3.72
N GLY A 3 -24.16 26.07 -2.54
CA GLY A 3 -23.37 24.87 -2.27
C GLY A 3 -24.27 23.66 -2.32
N VAL A 4 -24.15 22.88 -3.40
CA VAL A 4 -24.63 21.49 -3.38
C VAL A 4 -23.72 20.79 -2.38
N GLU A 5 -24.25 20.50 -1.19
CA GLU A 5 -23.59 19.61 -0.24
C GLU A 5 -23.50 18.26 -0.94
N ASN A 6 -22.31 17.92 -1.45
CA ASN A 6 -22.01 16.58 -1.93
C ASN A 6 -22.04 15.65 -0.70
N VAL A 7 -23.20 15.08 -0.44
CA VAL A 7 -23.38 14.06 0.57
C VAL A 7 -22.72 12.80 0.04
N ALA A 8 -21.62 12.39 0.66
CA ALA A 8 -20.95 11.14 0.30
C ALA A 8 -21.89 9.94 0.51
N THR A 9 -21.84 8.99 -0.41
CA THR A 9 -22.59 7.73 -0.38
C THR A 9 -21.65 6.57 -0.66
N ALA A 10 -22.05 5.39 -0.19
CA ALA A 10 -21.28 4.16 -0.34
C ALA A 10 -22.25 3.00 -0.52
N THR A 11 -21.90 2.10 -1.44
CA THR A 11 -22.71 0.95 -1.84
C THR A 11 -21.92 -0.32 -1.60
N VAL A 12 -22.58 -1.34 -1.06
CA VAL A 12 -21.97 -2.65 -0.82
C VAL A 12 -22.84 -3.71 -1.47
N LEU A 13 -22.24 -4.44 -2.41
CA LEU A 13 -22.86 -5.54 -3.11
C LEU A 13 -22.24 -6.84 -2.66
N VAL A 14 -23.04 -7.90 -2.62
CA VAL A 14 -22.57 -9.26 -2.35
C VAL A 14 -23.00 -10.22 -3.46
N SER A 15 -22.19 -11.26 -3.69
CA SER A 15 -22.51 -12.33 -4.64
C SER A 15 -22.02 -13.68 -4.10
N ALA A 16 -22.64 -14.77 -4.54
CA ALA A 16 -22.19 -16.11 -4.21
C ALA A 16 -21.01 -16.58 -5.08
N ASP A 17 -20.92 -16.05 -6.31
CA ASP A 17 -20.00 -16.53 -7.36
C ASP A 17 -19.53 -15.42 -8.32
N GLY A 18 -19.78 -14.16 -7.96
CA GLY A 18 -19.40 -12.99 -8.76
C GLY A 18 -20.28 -12.71 -9.97
N SER A 19 -21.34 -13.49 -10.21
CA SER A 19 -22.21 -13.35 -11.40
C SER A 19 -23.53 -12.59 -11.14
N ASP A 20 -24.13 -12.77 -9.97
CA ASP A 20 -25.38 -12.10 -9.55
C ASP A 20 -25.11 -11.25 -8.30
N TRP A 21 -24.93 -9.94 -8.51
CA TRP A 21 -24.63 -8.99 -7.45
C TRP A 21 -25.90 -8.43 -6.81
N ARG A 22 -26.02 -8.58 -5.49
CA ARG A 22 -27.17 -8.11 -4.71
C ARG A 22 -26.73 -7.03 -3.74
N ASP A 23 -27.48 -5.93 -3.72
CA ASP A 23 -27.33 -4.93 -2.66
C ASP A 23 -27.85 -5.50 -1.34
N VAL A 24 -27.05 -5.41 -0.27
CA VAL A 24 -27.42 -5.87 1.07
C VAL A 24 -28.65 -5.12 1.62
N SER A 25 -29.08 -4.03 0.98
CA SER A 25 -30.32 -3.25 1.25
C SER A 25 -30.48 -2.86 2.73
N ALA A 26 -29.36 -2.80 3.44
CA ALA A 26 -29.25 -2.50 4.84
C ALA A 26 -28.64 -1.12 5.02
N PRO A 27 -29.04 -0.35 6.06
CA PRO A 27 -28.44 0.95 6.28
C PRO A 27 -26.95 0.83 6.65
N LEU A 28 -26.08 1.12 5.70
CA LEU A 28 -24.63 1.14 5.89
C LEU A 28 -24.25 2.18 6.95
N HIS A 29 -23.62 1.74 8.03
CA HIS A 29 -23.19 2.60 9.13
C HIS A 29 -21.80 3.18 8.89
N SER A 30 -20.85 2.31 8.55
CA SER A 30 -19.49 2.71 8.22
C SER A 30 -18.81 1.70 7.30
N LEU A 31 -17.83 2.18 6.56
CA LEU A 31 -17.00 1.39 5.66
C LEU A 31 -15.56 1.87 5.80
N ASN A 32 -14.62 0.93 5.85
CA ASN A 32 -13.20 1.19 5.74
C ASN A 32 -12.58 0.20 4.74
N VAL A 33 -12.06 0.71 3.62
CA VAL A 33 -11.29 -0.08 2.66
C VAL A 33 -9.81 0.27 2.81
N GLU A 34 -9.02 -0.70 3.24
CA GLU A 34 -7.57 -0.61 3.36
C GLU A 34 -6.91 -1.18 2.10
N ASP A 35 -6.10 -0.36 1.45
CA ASP A 35 -5.20 -0.71 0.35
C ASP A 35 -3.76 -0.59 0.89
N ASP A 36 -2.97 -1.66 0.83
CA ASP A 36 -1.64 -1.75 1.43
C ASP A 36 -0.56 -2.22 0.44
N ASP A 37 0.65 -1.67 0.54
CA ASP A 37 1.74 -2.01 -0.37
C ASP A 37 2.29 -3.43 -0.25
N ARG A 38 2.06 -4.10 0.88
CA ARG A 38 2.70 -5.38 1.23
C ARG A 38 1.76 -6.40 1.85
N LEU A 39 0.55 -6.01 2.21
CA LEU A 39 -0.47 -6.88 2.78
C LEU A 39 -1.62 -7.08 1.81
N THR A 40 -2.38 -8.15 2.00
CA THR A 40 -3.68 -8.35 1.36
C THR A 40 -4.61 -7.18 1.69
N ASP A 41 -5.26 -6.62 0.69
CA ASP A 41 -6.19 -5.51 0.86
C ASP A 41 -7.43 -5.99 1.62
N LYS A 42 -8.04 -5.09 2.40
CA LYS A 42 -9.08 -5.45 3.36
C LYS A 42 -10.21 -4.43 3.40
N ALA A 43 -11.45 -4.90 3.29
CA ALA A 43 -12.63 -4.10 3.58
C ALA A 43 -13.26 -4.50 4.91
N ILE A 44 -13.59 -3.51 5.73
CA ILE A 44 -14.43 -3.66 6.93
C ILE A 44 -15.71 -2.87 6.71
N VAL A 45 -16.83 -3.59 6.67
CA VAL A 45 -18.16 -3.03 6.41
C VAL A 45 -19.02 -3.21 7.65
N ARG A 46 -19.72 -2.15 8.09
CA ARG A 46 -20.67 -2.23 9.20
C ARG A 46 -22.06 -1.80 8.76
N PHE A 47 -23.03 -2.69 8.92
CA PHE A 47 -24.44 -2.41 8.71
C PHE A 47 -25.16 -2.24 10.03
N ALA A 48 -26.05 -1.25 10.12
CA ALA A 48 -27.00 -1.21 11.23
C ALA A 48 -28.05 -2.31 11.03
N ASP A 49 -28.28 -3.11 12.06
CA ASP A 49 -29.30 -4.16 12.05
C ASP A 49 -30.45 -3.74 12.96
N THR A 50 -31.36 -2.93 12.42
CA THR A 50 -32.51 -2.41 13.18
C THR A 50 -33.64 -3.44 13.32
N THR A 51 -33.63 -4.51 12.53
CA THR A 51 -34.69 -5.53 12.50
C THR A 51 -34.27 -6.83 13.18
N GLY A 52 -32.96 -7.06 13.36
CA GLY A 52 -32.39 -8.32 13.83
C GLY A 52 -32.24 -9.36 12.71
N LEU A 53 -32.75 -9.09 11.51
CA LEU A 53 -32.77 -10.07 10.41
C LEU A 53 -31.41 -10.24 9.75
N LEU A 54 -30.57 -9.21 9.76
CA LEU A 54 -29.23 -9.31 9.15
C LEU A 54 -28.31 -10.19 9.99
N ALA A 55 -28.48 -10.19 11.31
CA ALA A 55 -27.74 -11.06 12.21
C ALA A 55 -28.02 -12.56 11.98
N ASP A 56 -29.17 -12.92 11.40
CA ASP A 56 -29.50 -14.30 11.06
C ASP A 56 -28.90 -14.74 9.71
N ALA A 57 -28.36 -13.81 8.91
CA ALA A 57 -27.78 -14.12 7.62
C ALA A 57 -26.31 -14.58 7.73
N SER A 58 -25.94 -15.59 6.94
CA SER A 58 -24.56 -16.03 6.79
C SER A 58 -23.91 -15.33 5.60
N PHE A 59 -22.88 -14.53 5.89
CA PHE A 59 -22.13 -13.78 4.86
C PHE A 59 -20.78 -14.39 4.51
N GLU A 60 -20.23 -15.26 5.36
CA GLU A 60 -18.91 -15.84 5.15
C GLU A 60 -18.86 -16.66 3.85
N GLY A 61 -17.81 -16.45 3.07
CA GLY A 61 -17.63 -17.06 1.75
C GLY A 61 -18.29 -16.30 0.59
N LEU A 62 -19.18 -15.33 0.85
CA LEU A 62 -19.71 -14.46 -0.21
C LEU A 62 -18.61 -13.54 -0.73
N GLU A 63 -18.68 -13.24 -2.03
CA GLU A 63 -17.93 -12.15 -2.63
C GLU A 63 -18.57 -10.81 -2.27
N LEU A 64 -17.74 -9.79 -2.13
CA LEU A 64 -18.13 -8.45 -1.71
C LEU A 64 -17.48 -7.41 -2.61
N ARG A 65 -18.31 -6.50 -3.16
CA ARG A 65 -17.87 -5.32 -3.89
C ARG A 65 -18.27 -4.06 -3.14
N VAL A 66 -17.35 -3.10 -3.09
CA VAL A 66 -17.58 -1.80 -2.46
C VAL A 66 -17.44 -0.70 -3.49
N ALA A 67 -18.45 0.16 -3.56
CA ALA A 67 -18.37 1.42 -4.27
C ALA A 67 -18.46 2.62 -3.33
N LEU A 68 -17.74 3.67 -3.68
CA LEU A 68 -17.86 5.00 -3.10
C LEU A 68 -18.31 5.98 -4.18
N ASP A 69 -19.23 6.87 -3.83
CA ASP A 69 -19.71 7.87 -4.77
C ASP A 69 -18.80 9.10 -4.75
N GLU A 70 -18.25 9.40 -5.93
CA GLU A 70 -17.65 10.70 -6.24
C GLU A 70 -18.61 11.52 -7.11
N SER A 71 -18.25 12.76 -7.43
CA SER A 71 -19.05 13.75 -8.20
C SER A 71 -19.51 13.31 -9.61
N GLY A 72 -19.34 12.04 -9.99
CA GLY A 72 -19.73 11.43 -11.27
C GLY A 72 -20.42 10.06 -11.13
N GLY A 73 -20.73 9.59 -9.93
CA GLY A 73 -21.39 8.31 -9.67
C GLY A 73 -20.56 7.32 -8.84
N PRO A 74 -21.10 6.11 -8.57
CA PRO A 74 -20.41 5.08 -7.81
C PRO A 74 -19.16 4.60 -8.54
N THR A 75 -18.02 4.66 -7.86
CA THR A 75 -16.77 4.04 -8.30
C THR A 75 -16.47 2.86 -7.39
N PHE A 76 -16.39 1.66 -7.97
CA PHE A 76 -15.97 0.49 -7.21
C PHE A 76 -14.48 0.54 -6.90
N ILE A 77 -14.13 0.36 -5.63
CA ILE A 77 -12.76 0.50 -5.12
C ILE A 77 -12.21 -0.79 -4.52
N PHE A 78 -13.06 -1.81 -4.34
CA PHE A 78 -12.68 -3.06 -3.70
C PHE A 78 -13.56 -4.21 -4.17
N GLU A 79 -12.92 -5.36 -4.34
CA GLU A 79 -13.54 -6.65 -4.56
C GLU A 79 -12.79 -7.70 -3.73
N GLY A 80 -13.52 -8.63 -3.10
CA GLY A 80 -12.92 -9.66 -2.27
C GLY A 80 -13.93 -10.66 -1.73
N VAL A 81 -13.49 -11.51 -0.81
CA VAL A 81 -14.31 -12.53 -0.15
C VAL A 81 -14.51 -12.17 1.32
N VAL A 82 -15.74 -12.27 1.82
CA VAL A 82 -16.05 -12.13 3.25
C VAL A 82 -15.46 -13.31 4.01
N THR A 83 -14.45 -13.04 4.83
CA THR A 83 -13.73 -14.06 5.61
C THR A 83 -14.17 -14.14 7.06
N ALA A 84 -14.88 -13.13 7.55
CA ALA A 84 -15.45 -13.13 8.89
C ALA A 84 -16.72 -12.26 8.95
N SER A 85 -17.71 -12.73 9.69
CA SER A 85 -18.88 -11.95 10.10
C SER A 85 -18.96 -11.87 11.62
N ARG A 86 -19.16 -10.66 12.16
CA ARG A 86 -19.30 -10.42 13.59
C ARG A 86 -20.55 -9.61 13.89
N ILE A 87 -21.42 -10.15 14.74
CA ILE A 87 -22.60 -9.46 15.26
C ILE A 87 -22.21 -8.77 16.56
N VAL A 88 -22.47 -7.46 16.64
CA VAL A 88 -22.22 -6.67 17.84
C VAL A 88 -23.54 -6.07 18.30
N ALA A 89 -24.05 -6.60 19.41
CA ALA A 89 -25.27 -6.12 20.06
C ALA A 89 -24.92 -5.36 21.34
N THR A 90 -25.50 -4.18 21.48
CA THR A 90 -25.52 -3.39 22.72
C THR A 90 -26.98 -3.10 23.07
N PRO A 91 -27.28 -2.59 24.28
CA PRO A 91 -28.66 -2.26 24.66
C PRO A 91 -29.39 -1.31 23.69
N ASP A 92 -28.65 -0.42 23.02
CA ASP A 92 -29.23 0.64 22.18
C ASP A 92 -29.14 0.35 20.67
N HIS A 93 -28.33 -0.62 20.26
CA HIS A 93 -28.07 -0.88 18.84
C HIS A 93 -27.47 -2.26 18.60
N GLN A 94 -27.84 -2.86 17.47
CA GLN A 94 -27.22 -4.04 16.89
C GLN A 94 -26.60 -3.68 15.54
N HIS A 95 -25.41 -4.20 15.25
CA HIS A 95 -24.78 -4.08 13.94
C HIS A 95 -24.10 -5.37 13.53
N VAL A 96 -24.03 -5.57 12.21
CA VAL A 96 -23.26 -6.65 11.58
C VAL A 96 -21.99 -6.04 11.00
N GLU A 97 -20.84 -6.56 11.38
CA GLU A 97 -19.53 -6.21 10.85
C GLU A 97 -19.02 -7.35 9.96
N LEU A 98 -18.78 -7.04 8.69
CA LEU A 98 -18.16 -7.95 7.73
C LEU A 98 -16.69 -7.55 7.55
N THR A 99 -15.81 -8.54 7.57
CA THR A 99 -14.42 -8.39 7.11
C THR A 99 -14.27 -9.16 5.82
N ALA A 100 -13.85 -8.46 4.76
CA ALA A 100 -13.52 -9.06 3.48
C ALA A 100 -12.04 -8.82 3.15
N LEU A 101 -11.41 -9.81 2.54
CA LEU A 101 -10.05 -9.75 2.01
C LEU A 101 -10.10 -9.87 0.49
N ASP A 102 -9.18 -9.22 -0.22
CA ASP A 102 -9.11 -9.35 -1.67
C ASP A 102 -8.86 -10.83 -2.11
N PHE A 103 -8.91 -11.09 -3.42
CA PHE A 103 -8.78 -12.46 -3.92
C PHE A 103 -7.42 -13.14 -3.68
N THR A 104 -6.37 -12.42 -3.24
CA THR A 104 -5.14 -13.06 -2.75
C THR A 104 -5.39 -13.96 -1.53
N TYR A 105 -6.49 -13.74 -0.79
CA TYR A 105 -6.91 -14.65 0.27
C TYR A 105 -7.06 -16.10 -0.21
N ARG A 106 -7.59 -16.34 -1.41
CA ARG A 106 -7.77 -17.69 -1.97
C ARG A 106 -6.43 -18.38 -2.27
N MET A 107 -5.42 -17.60 -2.63
CA MET A 107 -4.05 -18.10 -2.77
C MET A 107 -3.43 -18.42 -1.39
N SER A 108 -3.76 -17.63 -0.36
CA SER A 108 -3.25 -17.84 1.00
C SER A 108 -3.78 -19.12 1.66
N THR A 109 -4.93 -19.63 1.21
CA THR A 109 -5.51 -20.89 1.71
C THR A 109 -5.06 -22.11 0.91
N THR A 110 -4.39 -21.92 -0.23
CA THR A 110 -3.95 -23.01 -1.10
C THR A 110 -2.49 -23.37 -0.81
N PRO A 111 -2.18 -24.63 -0.44
CA PRO A 111 -0.80 -25.08 -0.28
C PRO A 111 -0.03 -24.97 -1.60
N TYR A 112 1.20 -24.48 -1.53
CA TYR A 112 2.10 -24.47 -2.68
C TYR A 112 2.69 -25.86 -2.92
N ASP A 113 2.63 -26.34 -4.16
CA ASP A 113 3.30 -27.58 -4.57
C ASP A 113 4.79 -27.32 -4.85
N PRO A 114 5.73 -27.90 -4.09
CA PRO A 114 7.16 -27.80 -4.39
C PRO A 114 7.51 -28.31 -5.79
N ALA A 115 6.69 -29.18 -6.40
CA ALA A 115 6.84 -29.69 -7.76
C ALA A 115 6.24 -28.77 -8.85
N GLU A 116 5.72 -27.59 -8.49
CA GLU A 116 5.03 -26.68 -9.40
C GLU A 116 5.83 -26.39 -10.67
N TRP A 117 7.15 -26.23 -10.60
CA TRP A 117 7.98 -25.87 -11.76
C TRP A 117 9.10 -26.88 -12.06
N LYS A 118 9.44 -26.95 -13.34
CA LYS A 118 10.52 -27.77 -13.90
C LYS A 118 11.79 -26.94 -14.12
N ALA A 119 12.94 -27.60 -14.12
CA ALA A 119 14.19 -26.93 -14.52
C ALA A 119 14.04 -26.28 -15.90
N GLY A 120 14.53 -25.05 -16.03
CA GLY A 120 14.47 -24.29 -17.27
C GLY A 120 13.25 -23.37 -17.40
N GLU A 121 12.25 -23.47 -16.52
CA GLU A 121 11.14 -22.52 -16.50
C GLU A 121 11.59 -21.15 -15.95
N THR A 122 11.09 -20.08 -16.55
CA THR A 122 11.27 -18.69 -16.09
C THR A 122 10.37 -18.37 -14.91
N LEU A 123 10.81 -17.49 -14.02
CA LEU A 123 9.97 -17.01 -12.90
C LEU A 123 8.64 -16.41 -13.38
N THR A 124 8.64 -15.62 -14.46
CA THR A 124 7.41 -15.07 -15.06
C THR A 124 6.40 -16.17 -15.38
N SER A 125 6.83 -17.21 -16.12
CA SER A 125 5.95 -18.34 -16.48
C SER A 125 5.35 -19.04 -15.27
N VAL A 126 6.12 -19.23 -14.20
CA VAL A 126 5.64 -19.88 -12.98
C VAL A 126 4.65 -18.99 -12.24
N LEU A 127 4.95 -17.70 -12.07
CA LEU A 127 4.05 -16.75 -11.41
C LEU A 127 2.74 -16.61 -12.19
N THR A 128 2.78 -16.47 -13.51
CA THR A 128 1.59 -16.40 -14.37
C THR A 128 0.69 -17.62 -14.17
N ARG A 129 1.28 -18.82 -14.10
CA ARG A 129 0.53 -20.07 -13.92
C ARG A 129 -0.04 -20.22 -12.52
N VAL A 130 0.73 -19.88 -11.48
CA VAL A 130 0.28 -19.95 -10.08
C VAL A 130 -0.85 -18.95 -9.83
N VAL A 131 -0.69 -17.71 -10.27
CA VAL A 131 -1.69 -16.65 -10.07
C VAL A 131 -2.92 -16.86 -10.95
N GLY A 132 -2.75 -17.30 -12.20
CA GLY A 132 -3.83 -17.41 -13.18
C GLY A 132 -4.69 -18.67 -13.04
N ARG A 133 -4.68 -19.32 -11.88
CA ARG A 133 -5.52 -20.50 -11.68
C ARG A 133 -6.99 -20.10 -11.60
N PRO A 134 -7.90 -20.83 -12.27
CA PRO A 134 -9.31 -20.44 -12.35
C PRO A 134 -9.98 -20.23 -11.00
N GLN A 135 -9.62 -20.99 -9.97
CA GLN A 135 -10.24 -20.89 -8.65
C GLN A 135 -9.91 -19.59 -7.88
N TYR A 136 -9.02 -18.74 -8.39
CA TYR A 136 -8.66 -17.49 -7.72
C TYR A 136 -9.46 -16.29 -8.21
N ASP A 137 -10.05 -16.35 -9.41
CA ASP A 137 -10.67 -15.20 -10.08
C ASP A 137 -9.74 -13.97 -10.16
N ILE A 138 -8.45 -14.25 -10.36
CA ILE A 138 -7.40 -13.25 -10.56
C ILE A 138 -6.91 -13.34 -11.99
N THR A 139 -6.77 -12.18 -12.65
CA THR A 139 -6.16 -12.10 -13.98
C THR A 139 -4.68 -11.74 -13.85
N PRO A 140 -3.74 -12.60 -14.29
CA PRO A 140 -2.34 -12.22 -14.43
C PRO A 140 -2.22 -11.09 -15.46
N PHE A 141 -1.85 -9.89 -15.01
CA PHE A 141 -1.83 -8.71 -15.87
C PHE A 141 -0.40 -8.27 -16.19
N GLN A 142 0.33 -7.76 -15.19
CA GLN A 142 1.70 -7.31 -15.38
C GLN A 142 2.64 -8.06 -14.43
N ILE A 143 3.33 -9.07 -14.97
CA ILE A 143 4.35 -9.84 -14.25
C ILE A 143 5.70 -9.54 -14.87
N ASP A 144 6.47 -8.70 -14.20
CA ASP A 144 7.70 -8.09 -14.70
C ASP A 144 8.79 -8.14 -13.62
N PRO A 145 9.32 -9.33 -13.30
CA PRO A 145 10.36 -9.46 -12.28
C PRO A 145 11.61 -8.66 -12.66
N ALA A 146 12.37 -8.19 -11.66
CA ALA A 146 13.59 -7.42 -11.89
C ALA A 146 14.66 -8.18 -12.71
N ALA A 147 14.71 -9.51 -12.54
CA ALA A 147 15.28 -10.44 -13.50
C ALA A 147 14.33 -11.61 -13.70
N ASP A 148 14.06 -11.96 -14.96
CA ASP A 148 13.34 -13.17 -15.28
C ASP A 148 14.25 -14.40 -15.20
N ILE A 149 14.60 -14.75 -13.96
CA ILE A 149 15.52 -15.83 -13.64
C ILE A 149 14.97 -17.17 -14.14
N VAL A 150 15.85 -17.97 -14.74
CA VAL A 150 15.57 -19.37 -15.03
C VAL A 150 15.69 -20.17 -13.74
N LEU A 151 14.64 -20.90 -13.38
CA LEU A 151 14.60 -21.74 -12.21
C LEU A 151 15.38 -23.04 -12.49
N ASP A 152 16.43 -23.28 -11.69
CA ASP A 152 17.28 -24.47 -11.77
C ASP A 152 16.85 -25.51 -10.71
N GLU A 153 16.91 -26.79 -11.07
CA GLU A 153 16.78 -27.95 -10.18
C GLU A 153 17.73 -27.89 -8.96
N ARG A 154 18.87 -27.19 -9.10
CA ARG A 154 19.85 -27.00 -8.02
C ARG A 154 19.41 -26.03 -6.93
N ARG A 155 18.19 -25.47 -6.98
CA ARG A 155 17.62 -24.67 -5.88
C ARG A 155 17.38 -25.56 -4.65
N PRO A 156 18.20 -25.46 -3.58
CA PRO A 156 18.16 -26.41 -2.45
C PRO A 156 16.92 -26.27 -1.57
N SER A 157 16.06 -25.29 -1.82
CA SER A 157 14.84 -25.06 -1.06
C SER A 157 13.72 -24.66 -2.01
N ARG A 158 13.10 -25.65 -2.66
CA ARG A 158 11.70 -25.48 -3.06
C ARG A 158 10.94 -25.17 -1.78
N PRO A 159 10.23 -24.04 -1.69
CA PRO A 159 9.49 -23.69 -0.49
C PRO A 159 8.57 -24.85 -0.14
N ALA A 160 8.78 -25.43 1.04
CA ALA A 160 7.98 -26.53 1.55
C ALA A 160 7.14 -25.99 2.71
N ASN A 161 5.88 -26.44 2.80
CA ASN A 161 4.93 -26.02 3.83
C ASN A 161 4.62 -24.51 3.81
N VAL A 162 4.59 -23.90 2.62
CA VAL A 162 4.08 -22.53 2.42
C VAL A 162 2.82 -22.59 1.57
N ASN A 163 1.98 -21.56 1.66
CA ASN A 163 0.89 -21.36 0.70
C ASN A 163 1.37 -20.64 -0.57
N GLU A 164 0.53 -20.59 -1.59
CA GLU A 164 0.90 -19.99 -2.88
C GLU A 164 1.13 -18.49 -2.79
N TRP A 165 0.39 -17.80 -1.91
CA TRP A 165 0.60 -16.37 -1.69
C TRP A 165 1.95 -16.08 -1.03
N GLU A 166 2.33 -16.84 -0.01
CA GLU A 166 3.64 -16.78 0.65
C GLU A 166 4.78 -17.06 -0.33
N PHE A 167 4.60 -18.02 -1.24
CA PHE A 167 5.56 -18.26 -2.33
C PHE A 167 5.74 -17.01 -3.20
N VAL A 168 4.65 -16.39 -3.64
CA VAL A 168 4.69 -15.17 -4.47
C VAL A 168 5.35 -14.01 -3.72
N LEU A 169 5.00 -13.79 -2.45
CA LEU A 169 5.59 -12.75 -1.61
C LEU A 169 7.10 -12.96 -1.39
N ASP A 170 7.55 -14.21 -1.17
CA ASP A 170 8.97 -14.54 -1.08
C ASP A 170 9.71 -14.21 -2.40
N GLN A 171 9.11 -14.55 -3.55
CA GLN A 171 9.71 -14.17 -4.84
C GLN A 171 9.75 -12.65 -5.04
N ALA A 172 8.69 -11.93 -4.65
CA ALA A 172 8.65 -10.47 -4.73
C ALA A 172 9.76 -9.84 -3.89
N HIS A 173 9.91 -10.28 -2.63
CA HIS A 173 10.95 -9.80 -1.74
C HIS A 173 12.37 -10.08 -2.29
N ARG A 174 12.61 -11.28 -2.84
CA ARG A 174 13.91 -11.64 -3.44
C ARG A 174 14.27 -10.80 -4.67
N GLN A 175 13.27 -10.38 -5.44
CA GLN A 175 13.44 -9.59 -6.67
C GLN A 175 13.36 -8.08 -6.41
N GLY A 176 13.07 -7.62 -5.19
CA GLY A 176 12.82 -6.21 -4.91
C GLY A 176 11.56 -5.69 -5.61
N CYS A 177 10.58 -6.57 -5.81
CA CYS A 177 9.28 -6.29 -6.40
C CYS A 177 8.20 -6.17 -5.33
N LEU A 178 7.07 -5.57 -5.71
CA LEU A 178 5.79 -5.72 -5.02
C LEU A 178 4.92 -6.69 -5.80
N ALA A 179 4.16 -7.51 -5.08
CA ALA A 179 3.10 -8.35 -5.59
C ALA A 179 1.77 -7.87 -5.00
N PHE A 180 0.78 -7.54 -5.84
CA PHE A 180 -0.49 -6.96 -5.38
C PHE A 180 -1.59 -7.13 -6.43
N LEU A 181 -2.84 -6.95 -5.99
CA LEU A 181 -4.00 -6.86 -6.85
C LEU A 181 -4.45 -5.40 -7.01
N GLU A 182 -4.97 -5.07 -8.19
CA GLU A 182 -5.75 -3.86 -8.41
C GLU A 182 -7.07 -4.23 -9.05
N PHE A 183 -8.17 -3.78 -8.43
CA PHE A 183 -9.49 -3.88 -9.03
C PHE A 183 -9.68 -2.77 -10.07
N ASP A 184 -10.04 -3.14 -11.30
CA ASP A 184 -10.20 -2.19 -12.41
C ASP A 184 -11.47 -1.33 -12.34
N GLY A 185 -12.28 -1.52 -11.29
CA GLY A 185 -13.53 -0.81 -11.07
C GLY A 185 -14.72 -1.38 -11.86
N LYS A 186 -14.51 -2.43 -12.67
CA LYS A 186 -15.55 -3.07 -13.46
C LYS A 186 -15.77 -4.49 -12.96
N ASP A 187 -14.89 -5.41 -13.35
CA ASP A 187 -15.09 -6.84 -13.17
C ASP A 187 -13.79 -7.63 -13.07
N THR A 188 -12.62 -6.98 -13.01
CA THR A 188 -11.35 -7.70 -13.05
C THR A 188 -10.40 -7.26 -11.94
N SER A 189 -10.07 -8.22 -11.09
CA SER A 189 -8.95 -8.15 -10.15
C SER A 189 -7.65 -8.53 -10.88
N ASN A 190 -6.88 -7.52 -11.23
CA ASN A 190 -5.64 -7.65 -12.00
C ASN A 190 -4.44 -7.82 -11.09
N PHE A 191 -3.60 -8.82 -11.35
CA PHE A 191 -2.38 -9.06 -10.60
C PHE A 191 -1.17 -8.37 -11.20
N TYR A 192 -0.40 -7.74 -10.31
CA TYR A 192 0.84 -7.04 -10.61
C TYR A 192 1.99 -7.65 -9.82
N PHE A 193 3.10 -7.89 -10.51
CA PHE A 193 4.40 -8.21 -9.92
C PHE A 193 5.42 -7.25 -10.54
N THR A 194 5.72 -6.15 -9.85
CA THR A 194 6.46 -5.02 -10.44
C THR A 194 7.63 -4.60 -9.54
N PRO A 195 8.82 -4.29 -10.09
CA PRO A 195 9.96 -3.80 -9.31
C PRO A 195 9.60 -2.49 -8.62
N LEU A 196 9.91 -2.39 -7.32
CA LEU A 196 9.58 -1.20 -6.52
C LEU A 196 10.25 0.07 -7.10
N VAL A 197 11.42 -0.08 -7.71
CA VAL A 197 12.11 1.02 -8.42
C VAL A 197 11.32 1.57 -9.60
N LYS A 198 10.54 0.75 -10.31
CA LYS A 198 9.66 1.21 -11.41
C LYS A 198 8.47 1.99 -10.85
N ILE A 199 7.89 1.51 -9.76
CA ILE A 199 6.78 2.18 -9.07
C ILE A 199 7.22 3.56 -8.55
N VAL A 200 8.39 3.64 -7.91
CA VAL A 200 8.92 4.92 -7.39
C VAL A 200 9.34 5.87 -8.51
N ALA A 201 9.68 5.37 -9.70
CA ALA A 201 10.00 6.20 -10.85
C ALA A 201 8.76 6.73 -11.59
N ALA A 202 7.57 6.18 -11.34
CA ALA A 202 6.33 6.60 -11.99
C ALA A 202 5.92 8.02 -11.58
N GLU A 203 5.16 8.69 -12.44
CA GLU A 203 4.60 10.01 -12.18
C GLU A 203 3.63 9.97 -10.97
N PRO A 204 3.56 11.03 -10.15
CA PRO A 204 2.58 11.12 -9.08
C PRO A 204 1.14 11.06 -9.61
N VAL A 205 0.26 10.34 -8.92
CA VAL A 205 -1.16 10.19 -9.27
C VAL A 205 -1.97 11.48 -9.08
N GLY A 206 -1.42 12.44 -8.34
CA GLY A 206 -2.04 13.74 -8.09
C GLY A 206 -1.31 14.56 -7.04
N GLU A 207 -1.94 15.67 -6.66
CA GLU A 207 -1.43 16.59 -5.65
C GLU A 207 -2.41 16.75 -4.47
N LEU A 208 -1.88 16.64 -3.25
CA LEU A 208 -2.53 16.94 -2.00
C LEU A 208 -1.95 18.25 -1.44
N HIS A 209 -2.73 19.31 -1.52
CA HIS A 209 -2.36 20.65 -1.09
C HIS A 209 -2.93 20.95 0.29
N TYR A 210 -2.05 21.32 1.23
CA TYR A 210 -2.44 21.87 2.52
C TYR A 210 -2.57 23.40 2.42
N GLY A 211 -3.79 23.91 2.63
CA GLY A 211 -4.08 25.34 2.62
C GLY A 211 -4.88 25.75 3.84
N ARG A 212 -4.45 26.83 4.53
CA ARG A 212 -5.23 27.43 5.63
C ARG A 212 -6.52 28.01 5.05
N GLY A 213 -7.64 27.32 5.27
CA GLY A 213 -8.97 27.75 4.80
C GLY A 213 -9.41 27.15 3.46
N GLY A 214 -8.68 26.18 2.91
CA GLY A 214 -9.08 25.46 1.70
C GLY A 214 -7.93 24.69 1.06
N GLY A 215 -8.02 23.36 1.11
CA GLY A 215 -7.10 22.40 0.52
C GLY A 215 -7.72 21.01 0.60
N ASN A 216 -7.31 20.09 -0.27
CA ASN A 216 -7.76 18.70 -0.22
C ASN A 216 -6.98 17.87 0.83
N LEU A 217 -5.84 18.37 1.32
CA LEU A 217 -5.12 17.81 2.47
C LEU A 217 -5.63 18.44 3.77
N ILE A 218 -6.30 17.64 4.60
CA ILE A 218 -6.89 18.08 5.87
C ILE A 218 -5.82 18.13 6.96
N GLU A 219 -5.02 17.06 7.05
CA GLU A 219 -3.98 16.91 8.06
C GLU A 219 -2.81 16.13 7.46
N PHE A 220 -1.58 16.50 7.84
CA PHE A 220 -0.39 15.72 7.54
C PHE A 220 0.62 15.86 8.68
N CYS A 221 0.81 14.77 9.42
CA CYS A 221 1.84 14.62 10.44
C CYS A 221 3.05 13.94 9.80
N TYR A 222 4.19 14.62 9.79
CA TYR A 222 5.40 14.12 9.13
C TYR A 222 6.64 14.33 9.98
N GLU A 223 7.56 13.37 9.85
CA GLU A 223 8.83 13.39 10.55
C GLU A 223 9.96 12.98 9.62
N ARG A 224 11.17 13.37 10.02
CA ARG A 224 12.42 12.94 9.38
C ARG A 224 13.27 12.27 10.44
N SER A 225 13.58 11.00 10.25
CA SER A 225 14.44 10.24 11.15
C SER A 225 15.52 9.49 10.39
N ALA A 226 16.77 9.63 10.85
CA ALA A 226 17.88 8.86 10.31
C ALA A 226 17.77 7.37 10.67
N ALA A 227 17.13 7.05 11.80
CA ALA A 227 16.96 5.67 12.26
C ALA A 227 16.00 4.86 11.38
N ILE A 228 15.04 5.52 10.72
CA ILE A 228 14.09 4.88 9.80
C ILE A 228 14.50 4.99 8.33
N SER A 229 15.67 5.57 8.04
CA SER A 229 16.20 5.63 6.67
C SER A 229 16.63 4.23 6.22
N ALA A 230 16.37 3.90 4.95
CA ALA A 230 16.77 2.62 4.38
C ALA A 230 18.28 2.38 4.59
N PRO A 231 18.68 1.23 5.17
CA PRO A 231 20.07 0.96 5.46
C PRO A 231 20.86 0.73 4.17
N ARG A 232 22.16 1.02 4.23
CA ARG A 232 23.08 0.63 3.17
C ARG A 232 23.29 -0.88 3.24
N ARG A 233 22.92 -1.59 2.19
CA ARG A 233 23.00 -3.05 2.16
C ARG A 233 24.22 -3.53 1.39
N ARG A 234 24.80 -4.61 1.90
CA ARG A 234 25.76 -5.46 1.18
C ARG A 234 25.35 -6.92 1.37
N ALA A 235 25.48 -7.70 0.30
CA ALA A 235 25.18 -9.12 0.32
C ALA A 235 26.47 -9.93 0.12
N ALA A 236 26.59 -11.03 0.86
CA ALA A 236 27.64 -12.02 0.65
C ALA A 236 27.02 -13.42 0.58
N THR A 237 27.49 -14.23 -0.37
CA THR A 237 27.10 -15.63 -0.52
C THR A 237 28.32 -16.53 -0.66
N ILE A 238 28.12 -17.83 -0.54
CA ILE A 238 29.02 -18.87 -1.03
C ILE A 238 28.40 -19.43 -2.32
N ASP A 239 29.19 -19.50 -3.38
CA ASP A 239 28.82 -20.20 -4.61
C ASP A 239 28.74 -21.72 -4.30
N PRO A 240 27.59 -22.37 -4.49
CA PRO A 240 27.42 -23.78 -4.11
C PRO A 240 28.22 -24.75 -5.00
N VAL A 241 28.64 -24.33 -6.20
CA VAL A 241 29.41 -25.17 -7.14
C VAL A 241 30.91 -25.05 -6.85
N THR A 242 31.39 -23.83 -6.61
CA THR A 242 32.83 -23.58 -6.45
C THR A 242 33.28 -23.46 -5.00
N GLY A 243 32.35 -23.29 -4.05
CA GLY A 243 32.64 -22.98 -2.65
C GLY A 243 33.23 -21.57 -2.44
N VAL A 244 33.37 -20.78 -3.50
CA VAL A 244 34.00 -19.45 -3.44
C VAL A 244 33.00 -18.44 -2.89
N ARG A 245 33.46 -17.63 -1.93
CA ARG A 245 32.70 -16.50 -1.41
C ARG A 245 32.58 -15.42 -2.47
N ARG A 246 31.35 -15.02 -2.79
CA ARG A 246 31.05 -13.85 -3.63
C ARG A 246 30.42 -12.76 -2.78
N THR A 247 30.82 -11.51 -3.02
CA THR A 247 30.31 -10.33 -2.33
C THR A 247 29.81 -9.34 -3.34
N SER A 248 28.58 -8.86 -3.17
CA SER A 248 28.10 -7.71 -3.93
C SER A 248 28.69 -6.43 -3.35
N PRO A 249 29.17 -5.48 -4.19
CA PRO A 249 29.62 -4.19 -3.70
C PRO A 249 28.48 -3.47 -2.97
N MET A 250 28.82 -2.65 -1.98
CA MET A 250 27.84 -1.80 -1.33
C MET A 250 27.33 -0.78 -2.35
N ALA A 251 26.02 -0.72 -2.55
CA ALA A 251 25.42 0.22 -3.51
C ALA A 251 25.87 1.66 -3.20
N ALA A 252 26.26 2.40 -4.24
CA ALA A 252 26.63 3.81 -4.09
C ALA A 252 25.42 4.57 -3.54
N THR A 253 25.64 5.34 -2.47
CA THR A 253 24.56 6.10 -1.84
C THR A 253 24.45 7.44 -2.55
N ALA A 254 23.30 7.72 -3.16
CA ALA A 254 23.03 9.06 -3.64
C ALA A 254 23.14 10.04 -2.45
N PRO A 255 23.88 11.15 -2.58
CA PRO A 255 23.99 12.14 -1.51
C PRO A 255 22.59 12.64 -1.16
N ARG A 256 22.37 12.87 0.13
CA ARG A 256 21.09 13.40 0.59
C ARG A 256 20.90 14.79 -0.06
N PRO A 257 19.76 15.06 -0.72
CA PRO A 257 19.55 16.38 -1.30
C PRO A 257 19.63 17.44 -0.19
N PRO A 258 20.23 18.61 -0.47
CA PRO A 258 20.32 19.69 0.50
C PRO A 258 18.91 20.13 0.91
N LEU A 259 18.76 20.60 2.15
CA LEU A 259 17.51 21.15 2.61
C LEU A 259 17.19 22.42 1.79
N PRO A 260 16.00 22.53 1.18
CA PRO A 260 15.60 23.76 0.52
C PRO A 260 15.54 24.89 1.53
N PRO A 261 15.82 26.16 1.14
CA PRO A 261 15.82 27.29 2.05
C PRO A 261 14.46 27.46 2.74
N PRO A 262 14.43 27.96 3.99
CA PRO A 262 13.17 28.14 4.70
C PRO A 262 12.36 29.27 4.05
N ILE A 263 11.08 29.03 3.79
CA ILE A 263 10.17 30.03 3.24
C ILE A 263 9.56 30.84 4.40
N THR A 264 10.29 31.84 4.88
CA THR A 264 9.86 32.69 6.01
C THR A 264 8.74 33.67 5.65
N GLY A 265 8.52 33.93 4.35
CA GLY A 265 7.48 34.84 3.85
C GLY A 265 6.04 34.31 3.94
N ARG A 266 5.81 33.05 4.34
CA ARG A 266 4.46 32.47 4.49
C ARG A 266 3.66 33.02 5.68
N THR A 267 4.34 33.68 6.61
CA THR A 267 3.74 34.29 7.80
C THR A 267 4.07 35.78 7.79
N ALA A 268 3.08 36.59 7.42
CA ALA A 268 3.22 38.05 7.34
C ALA A 268 3.64 38.69 8.68
N ASP A 269 3.31 38.02 9.79
CA ASP A 269 3.54 38.51 11.16
C ASP A 269 4.94 38.23 11.72
N LEU A 270 5.81 37.50 10.98
CA LEU A 270 7.17 37.27 11.43
C LEU A 270 8.00 38.56 11.32
N ASP A 271 8.60 39.00 12.41
CA ASP A 271 9.53 40.13 12.41
C ASP A 271 10.91 39.74 11.83
N GLU A 272 11.74 40.74 11.53
CA GLU A 272 13.04 40.52 10.89
C GLU A 272 14.02 39.70 11.74
N ARG A 273 13.93 39.84 13.07
CA ARG A 273 14.76 39.09 14.01
C ARG A 273 14.40 37.61 13.97
N GLN A 274 13.11 37.28 13.92
CA GLN A 274 12.61 35.92 13.80
C GLN A 274 13.01 35.30 12.46
N ARG A 275 12.89 36.05 11.34
CA ARG A 275 13.33 35.57 10.02
C ARG A 275 14.82 35.23 10.00
N THR A 276 15.64 36.11 10.55
CA THR A 276 17.10 35.91 10.66
C THR A 276 17.42 34.68 11.52
N ALA A 277 16.76 34.54 12.68
CA ALA A 277 16.97 33.40 13.56
C ALA A 277 16.58 32.06 12.90
N ILE A 278 15.47 32.02 12.16
CA ILE A 278 15.04 30.83 11.40
C ILE A 278 16.05 30.48 10.31
N GLY A 279 16.57 31.49 9.58
CA GLY A 279 17.63 31.28 8.59
C GLY A 279 18.89 30.65 9.20
N ALA A 280 19.39 31.22 10.29
CA ALA A 280 20.57 30.69 10.98
C ALA A 280 20.37 29.26 11.52
N LEU A 281 19.19 28.95 12.05
CA LEU A 281 18.84 27.58 12.48
C LEU A 281 18.80 26.60 11.31
N HIS A 282 18.34 27.04 10.14
CA HIS A 282 18.34 26.23 8.93
C HIS A 282 19.76 25.89 8.47
N ASP A 283 20.66 26.87 8.41
CA ASP A 283 22.07 26.65 8.04
C ASP A 283 22.79 25.69 9.00
N LEU A 284 22.53 25.86 10.30
CA LEU A 284 23.06 24.96 11.33
C LEU A 284 22.52 23.53 11.17
N ALA A 285 21.21 23.39 10.92
CA ALA A 285 20.58 22.10 10.69
C ALA A 285 21.09 21.41 9.40
N ALA A 286 21.35 22.17 8.33
CA ALA A 286 21.93 21.65 7.10
C ALA A 286 23.35 21.09 7.34
N THR A 287 24.16 21.81 8.11
CA THR A 287 25.51 21.38 8.50
C THR A 287 25.47 20.10 9.34
N ALA A 288 24.61 20.05 10.37
CA ALA A 288 24.43 18.87 11.20
C ALA A 288 23.94 17.66 10.38
N ALA A 289 22.97 17.87 9.47
CA ALA A 289 22.43 16.81 8.64
C ALA A 289 23.46 16.18 7.69
N ALA A 290 24.48 16.93 7.27
CA ALA A 290 25.58 16.43 6.44
C ALA A 290 26.49 15.44 7.17
N THR A 291 26.50 15.45 8.51
CA THR A 291 27.32 14.54 9.33
C THR A 291 26.62 13.24 9.71
N LEU A 292 25.31 13.13 9.44
CA LEU A 292 24.53 11.94 9.79
C LEU A 292 24.89 10.76 8.88
N VAL A 293 25.31 9.66 9.49
CA VAL A 293 25.61 8.40 8.80
C VAL A 293 24.35 7.53 8.78
N ARG A 294 24.07 6.88 7.65
CA ARG A 294 22.97 5.91 7.56
C ARG A 294 23.35 4.59 8.23
N PRO A 295 22.38 3.85 8.80
CA PRO A 295 22.63 2.49 9.26
C PRO A 295 23.20 1.61 8.14
N GLU A 296 24.16 0.76 8.49
CA GLU A 296 24.69 -0.27 7.58
C GLU A 296 24.13 -1.63 7.94
N GLU A 297 23.64 -2.36 6.94
CA GLU A 297 23.09 -3.70 7.11
C GLU A 297 23.90 -4.70 6.29
N ARG A 298 24.35 -5.77 6.94
CA ARG A 298 25.00 -6.89 6.27
C ARG A 298 24.01 -8.04 6.13
N VAL A 299 23.54 -8.26 4.90
CA VAL A 299 22.69 -9.39 4.58
C VAL A 299 23.57 -10.64 4.47
N SER A 300 23.45 -11.53 5.45
CA SER A 300 24.17 -12.81 5.54
C SER A 300 23.17 -13.95 5.68
N GLY A 301 23.43 -15.13 5.11
CA GLY A 301 22.74 -16.36 5.52
C GLY A 301 21.82 -17.04 4.52
N THR A 302 21.68 -16.54 3.29
CA THR A 302 21.03 -17.31 2.22
C THR A 302 22.05 -17.58 1.13
N ALA A 303 22.24 -18.84 0.75
CA ALA A 303 22.98 -19.15 -0.47
C ALA A 303 22.28 -18.41 -1.62
N ALA A 304 22.89 -17.35 -2.16
CA ALA A 304 22.58 -16.88 -3.50
C ALA A 304 23.14 -17.94 -4.44
N LEU A 305 22.24 -18.51 -5.24
CA LEU A 305 22.53 -19.71 -6.01
C LEU A 305 23.22 -19.38 -7.33
N THR A 306 23.10 -18.12 -7.76
CA THR A 306 23.76 -17.59 -8.94
C THR A 306 24.37 -16.21 -8.66
N ALA A 307 25.29 -15.78 -9.52
CA ALA A 307 25.88 -14.44 -9.48
C ALA A 307 24.81 -13.34 -9.68
N ASP A 308 23.77 -13.66 -10.44
CA ASP A 308 22.74 -12.69 -10.83
C ASP A 308 21.79 -12.38 -9.67
N GLU A 309 21.50 -13.35 -8.79
CA GLU A 309 20.70 -13.13 -7.58
C GLU A 309 21.37 -12.19 -6.56
N LEU A 310 22.70 -12.08 -6.58
CA LEU A 310 23.46 -11.16 -5.70
C LEU A 310 23.29 -9.69 -6.08
N VAL A 311 22.84 -9.39 -7.30
CA VAL A 311 22.68 -8.01 -7.78
C VAL A 311 21.46 -7.35 -7.13
N TYR A 312 20.41 -8.13 -6.85
CA TYR A 312 19.12 -7.62 -6.37
C TYR A 312 19.00 -7.56 -4.83
N ARG A 313 19.71 -8.43 -4.10
CA ARG A 313 19.71 -8.44 -2.62
C ARG A 313 20.18 -7.17 -1.92
N PRO A 314 21.20 -6.43 -2.40
CA PRO A 314 21.66 -5.21 -1.74
C PRO A 314 20.83 -3.97 -2.12
N ILE A 315 19.74 -4.11 -2.88
CA ILE A 315 18.88 -2.96 -3.21
C ILE A 315 18.19 -2.52 -1.90
N ALA A 316 18.55 -1.31 -1.46
CA ALA A 316 17.87 -0.65 -0.34
C ALA A 316 16.45 -0.25 -0.78
N ASP A 317 15.51 -0.23 0.17
CA ASP A 317 14.15 0.20 -0.11
C ASP A 317 14.15 1.66 -0.63
N PRO A 318 13.82 1.90 -1.91
CA PRO A 318 13.89 3.22 -2.51
C PRO A 318 12.86 4.20 -1.90
N THR A 319 11.82 3.68 -1.22
CA THR A 319 10.71 4.47 -0.68
C THR A 319 11.03 5.12 0.66
N SER A 320 12.11 4.72 1.33
CA SER A 320 12.51 5.21 2.66
C SER A 320 13.96 5.72 2.67
N LEU A 321 14.51 6.05 1.51
CA LEU A 321 15.91 6.46 1.36
C LEU A 321 16.24 7.71 2.17
N LEU A 322 15.29 8.65 2.28
CA LEU A 322 15.52 9.89 3.01
C LEU A 322 15.09 9.81 4.48
N GLY A 323 14.41 8.73 4.86
CA GLY A 323 13.93 8.49 6.23
C GLY A 323 12.80 9.43 6.61
N PHE A 324 11.97 9.81 5.65
CA PHE A 324 10.76 10.54 5.94
C PHE A 324 9.60 9.57 6.11
N HIS A 325 8.75 9.87 7.07
CA HIS A 325 7.49 9.18 7.28
C HIS A 325 6.37 10.20 7.47
N GLY A 326 5.22 9.94 6.88
CA GLY A 326 4.08 10.83 6.90
C GLY A 326 2.78 10.08 7.10
N ARG A 327 1.94 10.56 8.01
CA ARG A 327 0.54 10.14 8.15
C ARG A 327 -0.36 11.30 7.79
N GLY A 328 -1.28 11.09 6.86
CA GLY A 328 -2.17 12.13 6.40
C GLY A 328 -3.64 11.74 6.40
N ARG A 329 -4.45 12.77 6.28
CA ARG A 329 -5.90 12.69 6.06
C ARG A 329 -6.26 13.71 4.99
N ALA A 330 -6.92 13.26 3.95
CA ALA A 330 -7.40 14.08 2.84
C ALA A 330 -8.93 14.03 2.76
N ALA A 331 -9.52 15.01 2.07
CA ALA A 331 -10.88 14.90 1.57
C ALA A 331 -11.01 13.61 0.74
N GLY A 332 -12.18 12.97 0.79
CA GLY A 332 -12.42 11.69 0.14
C GLY A 332 -12.07 11.73 -1.34
N THR A 333 -11.17 10.84 -1.75
CA THR A 333 -10.81 10.63 -3.14
C THR A 333 -10.39 9.18 -3.35
N VAL A 334 -10.96 8.54 -4.38
CA VAL A 334 -10.65 7.15 -4.79
C VAL A 334 -9.38 7.08 -5.63
N ALA A 335 -8.91 8.21 -6.16
CA ALA A 335 -7.71 8.29 -6.98
C ALA A 335 -6.41 8.09 -6.16
N LEU A 336 -6.45 8.35 -4.85
CA LEU A 336 -5.32 8.08 -3.97
C LEU A 336 -5.31 6.59 -3.61
N ARG A 337 -4.33 5.85 -4.10
CA ARG A 337 -4.16 4.41 -3.87
C ARG A 337 -2.79 4.14 -3.25
N ALA A 338 -2.63 3.01 -2.56
CA ALA A 338 -1.29 2.60 -2.17
C ALA A 338 -0.48 2.25 -3.42
N LYS A 339 0.82 1.94 -3.25
CA LYS A 339 1.67 1.50 -4.36
C LYS A 339 1.81 2.58 -5.45
N SER A 340 1.63 3.84 -5.07
CA SER A 340 1.65 5.00 -5.95
C SER A 340 2.47 6.14 -5.35
N ARG A 341 2.62 7.24 -6.08
CA ARG A 341 3.23 8.47 -5.58
C ARG A 341 2.21 9.59 -5.55
N VAL A 342 2.27 10.42 -4.52
CA VAL A 342 1.45 11.63 -4.41
C VAL A 342 2.35 12.82 -4.13
N ARG A 343 2.05 13.95 -4.78
CA ARG A 343 2.72 15.21 -4.49
C ARG A 343 2.05 15.87 -3.29
N ILE A 344 2.83 16.22 -2.28
CA ILE A 344 2.35 16.95 -1.10
C ILE A 344 2.94 18.36 -1.13
N SER A 345 2.07 19.36 -0.99
CA SER A 345 2.43 20.79 -1.03
C SER A 345 1.73 21.61 0.04
N GLY A 346 2.18 22.85 0.25
CA GLY A 346 1.62 23.75 1.26
C GLY A 346 2.11 23.47 2.69
N ILE A 347 3.01 22.51 2.87
CA ILE A 347 3.66 22.14 4.15
C ILE A 347 5.09 22.69 4.22
N ALA A 348 5.87 22.37 5.25
CA ALA A 348 7.24 22.88 5.35
C ALA A 348 8.07 22.54 4.10
N ALA A 349 8.85 23.51 3.60
CA ALA A 349 9.56 23.40 2.32
C ALA A 349 10.44 22.15 2.20
N TRP A 350 11.02 21.68 3.32
CA TRP A 350 11.84 20.46 3.34
C TRP A 350 11.06 19.16 3.17
N ALA A 351 9.75 19.19 3.45
CA ALA A 351 8.84 18.06 3.38
C ALA A 351 7.99 18.07 2.10
N GLU A 352 7.91 19.19 1.39
CA GLU A 352 7.22 19.27 0.10
C GLU A 352 7.87 18.37 -0.96
N GLY A 353 7.05 17.91 -1.90
CA GLY A 353 7.47 17.07 -3.02
C GLY A 353 6.71 15.76 -3.05
N ASP A 354 7.31 14.76 -3.68
CA ASP A 354 6.60 13.52 -3.98
C ASP A 354 6.89 12.47 -2.91
N TRP A 355 5.82 11.85 -2.43
CA TRP A 355 5.82 10.85 -1.38
C TRP A 355 5.28 9.54 -1.93
N TYR A 356 5.91 8.43 -1.56
CA TYR A 356 5.40 7.12 -1.88
C TYR A 356 4.28 6.76 -0.88
N VAL A 357 3.14 6.30 -1.38
CA VAL A 357 1.98 5.93 -0.58
C VAL A 357 2.04 4.45 -0.24
N ARG A 358 2.26 4.14 1.03
CA ARG A 358 2.39 2.78 1.55
C ARG A 358 1.07 2.12 1.88
N ARG A 359 0.12 2.93 2.37
CA ARG A 359 -1.20 2.47 2.77
C ARG A 359 -2.21 3.57 2.57
N VAL A 360 -3.39 3.20 2.13
CA VAL A 360 -4.57 4.06 2.06
C VAL A 360 -5.73 3.39 2.79
N ASN A 361 -6.51 4.18 3.50
CA ASN A 361 -7.78 3.79 4.08
C ASN A 361 -8.85 4.74 3.55
N HIS A 362 -9.76 4.23 2.71
CA HIS A 362 -10.95 4.96 2.29
C HIS A 362 -12.05 4.74 3.32
N VAL A 363 -12.41 5.81 4.04
CA VAL A 363 -13.30 5.73 5.18
C VAL A 363 -14.58 6.49 4.90
N TYR A 364 -15.69 5.77 4.85
CA TYR A 364 -17.03 6.33 4.84
C TYR A 364 -17.69 6.18 6.20
N ARG A 365 -18.31 7.26 6.67
CA ARG A 365 -19.15 7.26 7.88
C ARG A 365 -20.48 7.90 7.57
N ARG A 366 -21.56 7.19 7.88
CA ARG A 366 -22.91 7.74 7.79
C ARG A 366 -23.09 8.90 8.78
N ALA A 367 -23.99 9.82 8.42
CA ALA A 367 -24.46 10.85 9.32
C ALA A 367 -24.92 10.27 10.66
N ASN A 368 -24.49 10.88 11.75
CA ASN A 368 -25.12 10.71 13.06
C ASN A 368 -26.14 11.85 13.30
N PRO A 369 -27.45 11.56 13.21
CA PRO A 369 -28.49 12.57 13.41
C PRO A 369 -28.53 13.11 14.84
N ARG A 370 -28.02 12.38 15.84
CA ARG A 370 -27.99 12.85 17.24
C ARG A 370 -27.00 14.01 17.45
N ASN A 371 -25.93 14.05 16.66
CA ASN A 371 -24.88 15.06 16.78
C ASN A 371 -24.84 16.03 15.58
N GLY A 372 -25.83 15.94 14.67
CA GLY A 372 -25.92 16.79 13.48
C GLY A 372 -24.78 16.61 12.46
N SER A 373 -23.98 15.53 12.57
CA SER A 373 -22.88 15.29 11.63
C SER A 373 -23.41 14.79 10.30
N LEU A 374 -22.98 15.40 9.19
CA LEU A 374 -23.27 14.93 7.84
C LEU A 374 -22.50 13.64 7.51
N PRO A 375 -22.93 12.84 6.51
CA PRO A 375 -22.13 11.74 6.01
C PRO A 375 -20.78 12.27 5.52
N SER A 376 -19.72 11.53 5.79
CA SER A 376 -18.36 11.97 5.45
C SER A 376 -17.59 10.84 4.78
N TYR A 377 -16.87 11.21 3.74
CA TYR A 377 -15.85 10.39 3.10
C TYR A 377 -14.51 11.11 3.21
N PHE A 378 -13.52 10.43 3.76
CA PHE A 378 -12.15 10.89 3.85
C PHE A 378 -11.19 9.75 3.54
N THR A 379 -10.01 10.12 3.08
CA THR A 379 -8.95 9.17 2.79
C THR A 379 -7.81 9.38 3.79
N GLU A 380 -7.55 8.38 4.62
CA GLU A 380 -6.36 8.38 5.49
C GLU A 380 -5.22 7.64 4.79
N PHE A 381 -3.99 8.10 4.94
CA PHE A 381 -2.86 7.50 4.23
C PHE A 381 -1.57 7.52 5.05
N LEU A 382 -0.70 6.55 4.75
CA LEU A 382 0.67 6.47 5.23
C LEU A 382 1.63 6.58 4.06
N THR A 383 2.69 7.35 4.24
CA THR A 383 3.65 7.67 3.20
C THR A 383 5.08 7.61 3.70
N THR A 384 6.00 7.36 2.78
CA THR A 384 7.45 7.39 3.02
C THR A 384 8.19 8.11 1.91
N ARG A 385 9.40 8.57 2.22
CA ARG A 385 10.33 9.15 1.24
C ARG A 385 11.79 8.96 1.68
#